data_AF-A0A354J6D4-F1
#
_entry.id   AF-A0A354J6D4-F1
#
_cell.length_a   1.000
_cell.length_b   1.000
_cell.length_c   1.000
_cell.angle_alpha   90.00
_cell.angle_beta   90.00
_cell.angle_gamma   90.00
#
_symmetry.space_group_name_H-M   'P 1'
#
loop_
_entity.id
_entity.type
_entity.pdbx_description
1 polymer ?
#
loop_
_entity_poly.entity_id
_entity_poly.type
_entity_poly.pdbx_seq_one_letter_code
_entity_poly.pdbx_strand_id
1 'polypeptide(L)'
;FKDLSPIDVKVEDTDKTFRYSCIAVSNVKVKKSPINMRIRLTYCGMRPINLLADLTNYLMMELGQPMHAFDYGKVSKIRVKTFPEPIDFLTLDGVERKVDTNTLMICDDKEPICIAGIMGGELTEITEETDSVLLESANFDGTSVRRSAVRLGLRTDASSRYEKTLDPELTISAIRRFIKLLMEIDPGVKVMSSLTDCYVKHYDTITINFDKAYVDKYTGIDISSDRIEETLTGLGFILTRNGDSFTAIVPSWRATKDVTMKADIIEEITRIYGYDNFDVHSTKSLLIPVRQSDKRENEYHMKLMLAQRYAMNEVHSYIW
;
A
#
# COMPACT_ATOMS: atom_id res chain seq x y z
N PHE A 1 -23.36 -9.80 -13.75
CA PHE A 1 -23.96 -10.53 -12.62
C PHE A 1 -24.75 -9.60 -11.70
N LYS A 2 -25.48 -8.60 -12.22
CA LYS A 2 -26.23 -7.66 -11.37
C LYS A 2 -27.53 -8.28 -10.83
N ASP A 3 -28.03 -9.32 -11.49
CA ASP A 3 -29.30 -9.98 -11.17
C ASP A 3 -29.18 -11.04 -10.06
N LEU A 4 -27.96 -11.31 -9.57
CA LEU A 4 -27.71 -12.23 -8.47
C LEU A 4 -27.82 -11.51 -7.12
N SER A 5 -28.23 -12.22 -6.08
CA SER A 5 -28.28 -11.68 -4.71
C SER A 5 -26.88 -11.23 -4.25
N PRO A 6 -26.75 -10.04 -3.65
CA PRO A 6 -25.49 -9.59 -3.07
C PRO A 6 -25.18 -10.34 -1.78
N ILE A 7 -23.90 -10.36 -1.40
CA ILE A 7 -23.47 -10.81 -0.06
C ILE A 7 -23.84 -9.72 0.95
N ASP A 8 -24.36 -10.13 2.11
CA ASP A 8 -24.65 -9.23 3.23
C ASP A 8 -23.33 -8.78 3.88
N VAL A 9 -22.89 -7.58 3.50
CA VAL A 9 -21.68 -6.92 4.04
C VAL A 9 -22.10 -5.67 4.79
N LYS A 10 -21.56 -5.50 6.00
CA LYS A 10 -21.68 -4.27 6.76
C LYS A 10 -20.32 -3.88 7.33
N VAL A 11 -19.87 -2.68 7.00
CA VAL A 11 -18.69 -2.07 7.60
C VAL A 11 -19.15 -1.26 8.81
N GLU A 12 -18.78 -1.70 10.01
CA GLU A 12 -19.17 -1.05 11.27
C GLU A 12 -18.09 -0.07 11.76
N ASP A 13 -16.81 -0.39 11.55
CA ASP A 13 -15.70 0.53 11.77
C ASP A 13 -15.35 1.26 10.46
N THR A 14 -15.97 2.42 10.28
CA THR A 14 -15.81 3.29 9.11
C THR A 14 -14.54 4.14 9.14
N ASP A 15 -13.85 4.20 10.28
CA ASP A 15 -12.62 4.98 10.44
C ASP A 15 -11.41 4.22 9.93
N LYS A 16 -11.39 2.89 10.13
CA LYS A 16 -10.28 2.00 9.74
C LYS A 16 -10.51 1.29 8.41
N THR A 17 -11.66 1.50 7.77
CA THR A 17 -12.02 0.84 6.50
C THR A 17 -12.42 1.88 5.47
N PHE A 18 -11.68 1.96 4.37
CA PHE A 18 -12.03 2.85 3.25
C PHE A 18 -13.03 2.18 2.34
N ARG A 19 -12.75 0.94 1.93
CA ARG A 19 -13.59 0.19 0.99
C ARG A 19 -13.51 -1.30 1.25
N TYR A 20 -14.65 -1.97 1.15
CA TYR A 20 -14.71 -3.43 1.21
C TYR A 20 -15.56 -3.93 0.05
N SER A 21 -14.96 -4.70 -0.85
CA SER A 21 -15.65 -5.28 -2.01
C SER A 21 -15.55 -6.80 -1.95
N CYS A 22 -16.63 -7.51 -2.27
CA CYS A 22 -16.60 -8.97 -2.31
C CYS A 22 -17.52 -9.58 -3.36
N ILE A 23 -17.23 -10.82 -3.73
CA ILE A 23 -18.03 -11.62 -4.66
C ILE A 23 -17.85 -13.11 -4.37
N ALA A 24 -18.93 -13.88 -4.50
CA ALA A 24 -18.89 -15.33 -4.35
C ALA A 24 -18.82 -16.02 -5.71
N VAL A 25 -17.99 -17.06 -5.79
CA VAL A 25 -17.88 -17.96 -6.94
C VAL A 25 -17.92 -19.42 -6.47
N SER A 26 -18.39 -20.33 -7.31
CA SER A 26 -18.47 -21.76 -7.02
C SER A 26 -18.04 -22.60 -8.22
N ASN A 27 -18.02 -23.93 -8.01
CA ASN A 27 -17.67 -24.92 -9.01
C ASN A 27 -16.24 -24.77 -9.53
N VAL A 28 -15.31 -24.42 -8.64
CA VAL A 28 -13.86 -24.39 -8.91
C VAL A 28 -13.32 -25.82 -8.84
N LYS A 29 -13.05 -26.39 -10.01
CA LYS A 29 -12.56 -27.77 -10.18
C LYS A 29 -11.06 -27.83 -10.38
N VAL A 30 -10.49 -26.83 -11.05
CA VAL A 30 -9.03 -26.76 -11.25
C VAL A 30 -8.37 -26.40 -9.92
N LYS A 31 -7.59 -27.32 -9.36
CA LYS A 31 -6.89 -27.11 -8.08
C LYS A 31 -5.45 -26.63 -8.23
N LYS A 32 -4.83 -26.86 -9.40
CA LYS A 32 -3.44 -26.50 -9.67
C LYS A 32 -3.35 -25.32 -10.63
N SER A 33 -2.54 -24.34 -10.24
CA SER A 33 -2.29 -23.13 -11.02
C SER A 33 -1.52 -23.43 -12.32
N PRO A 34 -1.78 -22.69 -13.41
CA PRO A 34 -1.02 -22.82 -14.65
C PRO A 34 0.49 -22.64 -14.43
N ILE A 35 1.30 -23.37 -15.20
CA ILE A 35 2.76 -23.40 -15.00
C ILE A 35 3.40 -22.00 -15.06
N ASN A 36 2.95 -21.14 -15.98
CA ASN A 36 3.46 -19.78 -16.12
C ASN A 36 3.19 -18.91 -14.88
N MET A 37 2.02 -19.08 -14.24
CA MET A 37 1.66 -18.39 -13.01
C MET A 37 2.58 -18.83 -11.86
N ARG A 38 2.79 -20.14 -11.72
CA ARG A 38 3.67 -20.72 -10.70
C ARG A 38 5.12 -20.27 -10.87
N ILE A 39 5.62 -20.21 -12.11
CA ILE A 39 6.96 -19.72 -12.43
C ILE A 39 7.10 -18.24 -12.03
N ARG A 40 6.12 -17.39 -12.39
CA ARG A 40 6.13 -15.97 -12.04
C ARG A 40 6.12 -15.76 -10.52
N LEU A 41 5.24 -16.45 -9.80
CA LEU A 41 5.20 -16.41 -8.34
C LEU A 41 6.54 -16.82 -7.71
N THR A 42 7.16 -17.89 -8.24
CA THR A 42 8.47 -18.37 -7.78
C THR A 42 9.55 -17.30 -7.98
N TYR A 43 9.58 -16.61 -9.12
CA TYR A 43 10.51 -15.50 -9.36
C TYR A 43 10.26 -14.29 -8.44
N CYS A 44 9.04 -14.13 -7.94
CA CYS A 44 8.69 -13.15 -6.93
C CYS A 44 8.98 -13.61 -5.49
N GLY A 45 9.62 -14.78 -5.30
CA GLY A 45 9.95 -15.33 -3.99
C GLY A 45 8.77 -16.01 -3.28
N MET A 46 7.65 -16.25 -3.97
CA MET A 46 6.47 -16.89 -3.40
C MET A 46 6.39 -18.36 -3.82
N ARG A 47 6.14 -19.24 -2.85
CA ARG A 47 5.90 -20.67 -3.12
C ARG A 47 4.47 -20.86 -3.66
N PRO A 48 4.28 -21.49 -4.83
CA PRO A 48 2.96 -21.85 -5.31
C PRO A 48 2.27 -22.88 -4.40
N ILE A 49 0.98 -22.71 -4.14
CA ILE A 49 0.17 -23.50 -3.20
C ILE A 49 -0.93 -24.25 -3.98
N ASN A 50 -2.00 -23.54 -4.34
CA ASN A 50 -3.14 -24.04 -5.12
C ASN A 50 -3.70 -22.89 -5.98
N LEU A 51 -4.60 -23.18 -6.92
CA LEU A 51 -5.10 -22.18 -7.87
C LEU A 51 -5.63 -20.90 -7.20
N LEU A 52 -6.43 -21.05 -6.14
CA LEU A 52 -7.12 -19.92 -5.50
C LEU A 52 -6.15 -19.05 -4.70
N ALA A 53 -5.28 -19.67 -3.88
CA ALA A 53 -4.23 -18.98 -3.15
C ALA A 53 -3.18 -18.36 -4.09
N ASP A 54 -2.85 -19.04 -5.18
CA ASP A 54 -1.91 -18.52 -6.17
C ASP A 54 -2.50 -17.35 -6.94
N LEU A 55 -3.81 -17.36 -7.26
CA LEU A 55 -4.46 -16.23 -7.92
C LEU A 55 -4.48 -14.99 -7.03
N THR A 56 -4.79 -15.11 -5.74
CA THR A 56 -4.75 -13.95 -4.81
C THR A 56 -3.33 -13.42 -4.67
N ASN A 57 -2.33 -14.30 -4.51
CA ASN A 57 -0.92 -13.92 -4.47
C ASN A 57 -0.44 -13.30 -5.80
N TYR A 58 -0.88 -13.86 -6.93
CA TYR A 58 -0.50 -13.40 -8.26
C TYR A 58 -1.03 -11.98 -8.51
N LEU A 59 -2.27 -11.69 -8.12
CA LEU A 59 -2.83 -10.34 -8.24
C LEU A 59 -2.23 -9.35 -7.25
N MET A 60 -1.88 -9.80 -6.05
CA MET A 60 -1.12 -8.99 -5.11
C MET A 60 0.24 -8.58 -5.69
N MET A 61 0.86 -9.42 -6.52
CA MET A 61 2.10 -9.08 -7.24
C MET A 61 1.84 -8.26 -8.51
N GLU A 62 0.80 -8.57 -9.28
CA GLU A 62 0.47 -7.91 -10.57
C GLU A 62 -0.07 -6.49 -10.36
N LEU A 63 -0.97 -6.31 -9.39
CA LEU A 63 -1.71 -5.05 -9.16
C LEU A 63 -1.34 -4.36 -7.85
N GLY A 64 -0.60 -5.04 -6.96
CA GLY A 64 -0.30 -4.51 -5.63
C GLY A 64 -1.46 -4.57 -4.63
N GLN A 65 -2.60 -5.16 -5.00
CA GLN A 65 -3.81 -5.28 -4.17
C GLN A 65 -3.84 -6.65 -3.47
N PRO A 66 -3.67 -6.72 -2.14
CA PRO A 66 -3.91 -7.94 -1.40
C PRO A 66 -5.39 -8.32 -1.49
N MET A 67 -5.64 -9.62 -1.61
CA MET A 67 -6.97 -10.20 -1.65
C MET A 67 -7.00 -11.39 -0.70
N HIS A 68 -8.19 -11.71 -0.19
CA HIS A 68 -8.41 -12.91 0.61
C HIS A 68 -9.54 -13.74 0.01
N ALA A 69 -9.50 -15.04 0.22
CA ALA A 69 -10.56 -15.95 -0.22
C ALA A 69 -10.97 -16.78 0.99
N PHE A 70 -12.23 -16.65 1.40
CA PHE A 70 -12.85 -17.48 2.42
C PHE A 70 -13.57 -18.65 1.77
N ASP A 71 -13.66 -19.78 2.45
CA ASP A 71 -14.56 -20.86 2.04
C ASP A 71 -16.02 -20.38 2.13
N TYR A 72 -16.72 -20.33 0.99
CA TYR A 72 -18.09 -19.81 0.93
C TYR A 72 -19.09 -20.72 1.66
N GLY A 73 -18.79 -22.01 1.82
CA GLY A 73 -19.61 -22.92 2.60
C GLY A 73 -19.56 -22.63 4.11
N LYS A 74 -18.55 -21.88 4.57
CA LYS A 74 -18.32 -21.58 5.98
C LYS A 74 -18.65 -20.14 6.38
N VAL A 75 -18.72 -19.22 5.41
CA VAL A 75 -18.93 -17.79 5.65
C VAL A 75 -20.21 -17.32 4.97
N SER A 76 -21.15 -16.83 5.77
CA SER A 76 -22.48 -16.41 5.30
C SER A 76 -22.62 -14.88 5.15
N LYS A 77 -22.02 -14.12 6.06
CA LYS A 77 -22.12 -12.65 6.13
C LYS A 77 -20.76 -12.06 6.44
N ILE A 78 -20.62 -10.76 6.20
CA ILE A 78 -19.41 -10.03 6.56
C ILE A 78 -19.76 -8.84 7.46
N ARG A 79 -19.08 -8.76 8.60
CA ARG A 79 -19.03 -7.59 9.48
C ARG A 79 -17.57 -7.17 9.65
N VAL A 80 -17.26 -5.92 9.32
CA VAL A 80 -15.91 -5.36 9.49
C VAL A 80 -15.93 -4.42 10.70
N LYS A 81 -15.31 -4.83 11.80
CA LYS A 81 -15.46 -4.17 13.11
C LYS A 81 -14.27 -4.42 14.02
N THR A 82 -14.21 -3.66 15.10
CA THR A 82 -13.32 -3.91 16.25
C THR A 82 -14.11 -4.47 17.43
N PHE A 83 -13.41 -4.99 18.43
CA PHE A 83 -14.01 -5.51 19.67
C PHE A 83 -13.76 -4.56 20.85
N PRO A 84 -14.72 -4.43 21.79
CA PRO A 84 -14.57 -3.57 22.97
C PRO A 84 -13.59 -4.14 24.01
N GLU A 85 -13.35 -5.44 23.97
CA GLU A 85 -12.38 -6.16 24.81
C GLU A 85 -11.44 -7.00 23.94
N PRO A 86 -10.22 -7.29 24.40
CA PRO A 86 -9.33 -8.20 23.69
C PRO A 86 -9.96 -9.58 23.53
N ILE A 87 -9.73 -10.21 22.38
CA ILE A 87 -10.23 -11.55 22.05
C ILE A 87 -9.06 -12.48 21.74
N ASP A 88 -9.23 -13.77 21.98
CA ASP A 88 -8.30 -14.79 21.50
C ASP A 88 -8.75 -15.26 20.11
N PHE A 89 -7.80 -15.42 19.20
CA PHE A 89 -8.06 -15.76 17.80
C PHE A 89 -7.01 -16.72 17.25
N LEU A 90 -7.48 -17.82 16.66
CA LEU A 90 -6.63 -18.83 16.02
C LEU A 90 -6.46 -18.51 14.54
N THR A 91 -5.25 -18.15 14.16
CA THR A 91 -4.86 -17.85 12.78
C THR A 91 -4.43 -19.09 12.02
N LEU A 92 -4.39 -18.97 10.68
CA LEU A 92 -4.03 -20.04 9.74
C LEU A 92 -2.63 -20.68 9.92
N ASP A 93 -1.76 -20.09 10.73
CA ASP A 93 -0.47 -20.70 11.10
C ASP A 93 -0.56 -21.60 12.34
N GLY A 94 -1.77 -21.82 12.88
CA GLY A 94 -2.03 -22.66 14.04
C GLY A 94 -1.65 -22.03 15.38
N VAL A 95 -1.37 -20.72 15.41
CA VAL A 95 -0.99 -20.00 16.64
C VAL A 95 -2.17 -19.18 17.17
N GLU A 96 -2.52 -19.42 18.42
CA GLU A 96 -3.52 -18.61 19.12
C GLU A 96 -2.93 -17.24 19.50
N ARG A 97 -3.65 -16.17 19.16
CA ARG A 97 -3.19 -14.79 19.35
C ARG A 97 -4.22 -13.97 20.10
N LYS A 98 -3.74 -13.21 21.08
CA LYS A 98 -4.54 -12.23 21.79
C LYS A 98 -4.63 -10.94 20.97
N VAL A 99 -5.76 -10.73 20.32
CA VAL A 99 -6.08 -9.56 19.51
C VAL A 99 -6.64 -8.46 20.39
N ASP A 100 -6.05 -7.27 20.33
CA ASP A 100 -6.51 -6.13 21.13
C ASP A 100 -7.69 -5.37 20.48
N THR A 101 -8.27 -4.46 21.26
CA THR A 101 -9.45 -3.67 20.89
C THR A 101 -9.26 -2.73 19.70
N ASN A 102 -8.02 -2.37 19.35
CA ASN A 102 -7.76 -1.50 18.20
C ASN A 102 -7.57 -2.26 16.89
N THR A 103 -7.48 -3.58 16.93
CA THR A 103 -7.25 -4.39 15.74
C THR A 103 -8.56 -4.62 15.00
N LEU A 104 -8.57 -4.25 13.72
CA LEU A 104 -9.72 -4.42 12.84
C LEU A 104 -9.87 -5.90 12.48
N MET A 105 -11.09 -6.42 12.63
CA MET A 105 -11.43 -7.80 12.37
C MET A 105 -12.51 -7.88 11.29
N ILE A 106 -12.43 -8.95 10.51
CA ILE A 106 -13.51 -9.39 9.63
C ILE A 106 -14.20 -10.55 10.35
N CYS A 107 -15.51 -10.48 10.45
CA CYS A 107 -16.34 -11.44 11.17
C CYS A 107 -17.45 -11.99 10.29
N ASP A 108 -17.81 -13.26 10.48
CA ASP A 108 -19.12 -13.77 10.06
C ASP A 108 -20.12 -13.50 11.19
N ASP A 109 -20.98 -12.50 11.00
CA ASP A 109 -21.87 -11.95 12.02
C ASP A 109 -21.11 -11.52 13.31
N LYS A 110 -21.02 -12.42 14.29
CA LYS A 110 -20.33 -12.19 15.58
C LYS A 110 -18.98 -12.88 15.67
N GLU A 111 -18.74 -13.92 14.87
CA GLU A 111 -17.55 -14.76 14.98
C GLU A 111 -16.39 -14.16 14.18
N PRO A 112 -15.23 -13.90 14.80
CA PRO A 112 -14.06 -13.39 14.07
C PRO A 112 -13.53 -14.47 13.12
N ILE A 113 -13.25 -14.09 11.88
CA ILE A 113 -12.76 -15.02 10.84
C ILE A 113 -11.43 -14.59 10.23
N CYS A 114 -11.04 -13.31 10.36
CA CYS A 114 -9.77 -12.80 9.83
C CYS A 114 -9.34 -11.52 10.54
N ILE A 115 -8.03 -11.37 10.74
CA ILE A 115 -7.40 -10.12 11.14
C ILE A 115 -7.22 -9.28 9.87
N ALA A 116 -8.02 -8.21 9.75
CA ALA A 116 -8.18 -7.44 8.52
C ALA A 116 -6.83 -6.97 7.96
N GLY A 117 -6.54 -7.38 6.72
CA GLY A 117 -5.32 -7.00 6.01
C GLY A 117 -4.01 -7.62 6.53
N ILE A 118 -4.08 -8.56 7.49
CA ILE A 118 -2.89 -9.20 8.08
C ILE A 118 -2.90 -10.71 7.85
N MET A 119 -3.86 -11.43 8.42
CA MET A 119 -3.88 -12.90 8.42
C MET A 119 -5.29 -13.45 8.65
N GLY A 120 -5.66 -14.45 7.84
CA GLY A 120 -6.92 -15.19 7.98
C GLY A 120 -6.93 -16.14 9.18
N GLY A 121 -8.13 -16.53 9.60
CA GLY A 121 -8.35 -17.57 10.60
C GLY A 121 -8.30 -18.97 10.00
N GLU A 122 -7.87 -19.93 10.81
CA GLU A 122 -7.76 -21.34 10.40
C GLU A 122 -9.12 -21.92 9.97
N LEU A 123 -10.19 -21.59 10.69
CA LEU A 123 -11.51 -22.20 10.47
C LEU A 123 -12.12 -21.88 9.10
N THR A 124 -11.80 -20.71 8.55
CA THR A 124 -12.39 -20.20 7.28
C THR A 124 -11.46 -20.30 6.08
N GLU A 125 -10.29 -20.91 6.26
CA GLU A 125 -9.31 -21.08 5.19
C GLU A 125 -9.83 -21.97 4.06
N ILE A 126 -9.31 -21.70 2.87
CA ILE A 126 -9.53 -22.52 1.69
C ILE A 126 -8.68 -23.79 1.78
N THR A 127 -9.31 -24.95 1.61
CA THR A 127 -8.62 -26.25 1.58
C THR A 127 -8.57 -26.79 0.16
N GLU A 128 -7.94 -27.96 -0.04
CA GLU A 128 -7.97 -28.63 -1.35
C GLU A 128 -9.40 -29.03 -1.77
N GLU A 129 -10.29 -29.25 -0.79
CA GLU A 129 -11.67 -29.67 -0.99
C GLU A 129 -12.57 -28.49 -1.39
N THR A 130 -12.26 -27.26 -0.96
CA THR A 130 -13.06 -26.06 -1.22
C THR A 130 -13.28 -25.83 -2.71
N ASP A 131 -14.54 -25.84 -3.15
CA ASP A 131 -14.97 -25.62 -4.54
C ASP A 131 -15.73 -24.30 -4.72
N SER A 132 -15.98 -23.58 -3.63
CA SER A 132 -16.67 -22.31 -3.59
C SER A 132 -15.98 -21.34 -2.64
N VAL A 133 -15.82 -20.10 -3.10
CA VAL A 133 -15.10 -19.08 -2.33
C VAL A 133 -15.82 -17.75 -2.34
N LEU A 134 -15.75 -17.07 -1.20
CA LEU A 134 -16.07 -15.66 -1.05
C LEU A 134 -14.76 -14.88 -1.17
N LEU A 135 -14.60 -14.18 -2.28
CA LEU A 135 -13.44 -13.36 -2.56
C LEU A 135 -13.60 -11.98 -1.94
N GLU A 136 -12.60 -11.57 -1.16
CA GLU A 136 -12.44 -10.23 -0.59
C GLU A 136 -11.39 -9.44 -1.37
N SER A 137 -11.72 -8.18 -1.67
CA SER A 137 -10.73 -7.14 -1.94
C SER A 137 -11.12 -5.88 -1.17
N ALA A 138 -10.25 -5.44 -0.26
CA ALA A 138 -10.55 -4.34 0.63
C ALA A 138 -9.42 -3.30 0.67
N ASN A 139 -9.71 -2.16 1.31
CA ASN A 139 -8.77 -1.11 1.60
C ASN A 139 -8.96 -0.66 3.05
N PHE A 140 -7.91 -0.83 3.85
CA PHE A 140 -7.90 -0.55 5.28
C PHE A 140 -6.92 0.58 5.58
N ASP A 141 -7.10 1.24 6.72
CA ASP A 141 -6.16 2.25 7.21
C ASP A 141 -4.76 1.66 7.45
N GLY A 142 -3.77 2.18 6.72
CA GLY A 142 -2.40 1.65 6.75
C GLY A 142 -1.73 1.80 8.12
N THR A 143 -2.05 2.85 8.87
CA THR A 143 -1.51 3.05 10.22
C THR A 143 -2.07 2.00 11.19
N SER A 144 -3.37 1.74 11.11
CA SER A 144 -4.03 0.71 11.91
C SER A 144 -3.46 -0.67 11.62
N VAL A 145 -3.35 -1.04 10.33
CA VAL A 145 -2.75 -2.33 9.93
C VAL A 145 -1.31 -2.45 10.43
N ARG A 146 -0.49 -1.39 10.29
CA ARG A 146 0.89 -1.36 10.79
C ARG A 146 0.97 -1.63 12.29
N ARG A 147 0.15 -0.91 13.07
CA ARG A 147 0.17 -1.01 14.53
C ARG A 147 -0.27 -2.39 15.00
N SER A 148 -1.30 -2.96 14.37
CA SER A 148 -1.76 -4.33 14.65
C SER A 148 -0.71 -5.38 14.26
N ALA A 149 -0.12 -5.29 13.06
CA ALA A 149 0.92 -6.20 12.58
C ALA A 149 2.14 -6.22 13.51
N VAL A 150 2.64 -5.03 13.89
CA VAL A 150 3.78 -4.90 14.82
C VAL A 150 3.44 -5.45 16.21
N ARG A 151 2.27 -5.13 16.75
CA ARG A 151 1.85 -5.59 18.08
C ARG A 151 1.73 -7.11 18.16
N LEU A 152 1.22 -7.74 17.10
CA LEU A 152 1.05 -9.19 17.02
C LEU A 152 2.34 -9.92 16.61
N GLY A 153 3.42 -9.18 16.28
CA GLY A 153 4.63 -9.77 15.70
C GLY A 153 4.38 -10.47 14.36
N LEU A 154 3.34 -10.04 13.63
CA LEU A 154 2.84 -10.67 12.41
C LEU A 154 2.96 -9.69 11.24
N ARG A 155 4.03 -9.83 10.45
CA ARG A 155 4.20 -9.07 9.22
C ARG A 155 4.11 -9.99 8.02
N THR A 156 3.11 -9.76 7.17
CA THR A 156 2.85 -10.55 5.96
C THR A 156 3.07 -9.70 4.70
N ASP A 157 3.12 -10.35 3.53
CA ASP A 157 3.16 -9.63 2.25
C ASP A 157 1.95 -8.71 2.07
N ALA A 158 0.78 -9.14 2.56
CA ALA A 158 -0.45 -8.35 2.58
C ALA A 158 -0.32 -7.14 3.51
N SER A 159 0.07 -7.35 4.77
CA SER A 159 0.19 -6.26 5.74
C SER A 159 1.20 -5.22 5.27
N SER A 160 2.35 -5.66 4.75
CA SER A 160 3.41 -4.76 4.25
C SER A 160 2.97 -3.81 3.12
N ARG A 161 1.93 -4.20 2.36
CA ARG A 161 1.32 -3.39 1.30
C ARG A 161 0.26 -2.45 1.85
N TYR A 162 -0.64 -2.97 2.69
CA TYR A 162 -1.66 -2.14 3.35
C TYR A 162 -1.04 -1.01 4.19
N GLU A 163 0.07 -1.29 4.88
CA GLU A 163 0.84 -0.29 5.65
C GLU A 163 1.34 0.91 4.82
N LYS A 164 1.38 0.79 3.48
CA LYS A 164 1.82 1.83 2.55
C LYS A 164 0.66 2.56 1.88
N THR A 165 -0.54 2.51 2.47
CA THR A 165 -1.73 3.26 2.04
C THR A 165 -2.11 2.98 0.58
N LEU A 166 -2.71 1.82 0.35
CA LEU A 166 -3.14 1.40 -0.99
C LEU A 166 -4.25 2.30 -1.54
N ASP A 167 -4.43 2.26 -2.85
CA ASP A 167 -5.50 2.98 -3.54
C ASP A 167 -6.84 2.24 -3.36
N PRO A 168 -7.89 2.84 -2.77
CA PRO A 168 -9.20 2.20 -2.68
C PRO A 168 -9.87 1.94 -4.03
N GLU A 169 -9.45 2.59 -5.11
CA GLU A 169 -10.02 2.34 -6.45
C GLU A 169 -9.57 1.00 -7.05
N LEU A 170 -8.54 0.35 -6.48
CA LEU A 170 -8.05 -0.93 -6.96
C LEU A 170 -8.93 -2.12 -6.58
N THR A 171 -9.79 -2.02 -5.56
CA THR A 171 -10.52 -3.19 -5.02
C THR A 171 -11.39 -3.88 -6.08
N ILE A 172 -12.23 -3.12 -6.79
CA ILE A 172 -13.10 -3.65 -7.85
C ILE A 172 -12.27 -4.15 -9.04
N SER A 173 -11.23 -3.42 -9.41
CA SER A 173 -10.35 -3.77 -10.53
C SER A 173 -9.66 -5.12 -10.28
N ALA A 174 -9.19 -5.36 -9.06
CA ALA A 174 -8.60 -6.62 -8.65
C ALA A 174 -9.62 -7.78 -8.67
N ILE A 175 -10.84 -7.57 -8.15
CA ILE A 175 -11.91 -8.59 -8.23
C ILE A 175 -12.24 -8.94 -9.70
N ARG A 176 -12.39 -7.93 -10.57
CA ARG A 176 -12.65 -8.16 -11.99
C ARG A 176 -11.53 -8.95 -12.65
N ARG A 177 -10.27 -8.62 -12.34
CA ARG A 177 -9.10 -9.34 -12.86
C ARG A 177 -9.05 -10.78 -12.35
N PHE A 178 -9.35 -11.01 -11.08
CA PHE A 178 -9.45 -12.35 -10.47
C PHE A 178 -10.48 -13.21 -11.19
N ILE A 179 -11.73 -12.73 -11.30
CA ILE A 179 -12.82 -13.48 -11.94
C ILE A 179 -12.45 -13.80 -13.39
N LYS A 180 -11.91 -12.82 -14.12
CA LYS A 180 -11.50 -13.01 -15.53
C LYS A 180 -10.49 -14.15 -15.64
N LEU A 181 -9.40 -14.12 -14.86
CA LEU A 181 -8.36 -15.15 -14.91
C LEU A 181 -8.89 -16.51 -14.44
N LEU A 182 -9.69 -16.54 -13.38
CA LEU A 182 -10.28 -17.77 -12.87
C LEU A 182 -11.18 -18.44 -13.91
N MET A 183 -12.04 -17.67 -14.59
CA MET A 183 -12.92 -18.20 -15.65
C MET A 183 -12.15 -18.61 -16.92
N GLU A 184 -11.03 -17.95 -17.23
CA GLU A 184 -10.14 -18.38 -18.32
C GLU A 184 -9.43 -19.71 -18.01
N ILE A 185 -9.06 -19.93 -16.75
CA ILE A 185 -8.36 -21.14 -16.30
C ILE A 185 -9.34 -22.31 -16.08
N ASP A 186 -10.50 -22.02 -15.49
CA ASP A 186 -11.56 -22.97 -15.21
C ASP A 186 -12.91 -22.45 -15.76
N PRO A 187 -13.23 -22.76 -17.02
CA PRO A 187 -14.46 -22.31 -17.67
C PRO A 187 -15.75 -22.81 -17.00
N GLY A 188 -15.65 -23.80 -16.10
CA GLY A 188 -16.79 -24.33 -15.35
C GLY A 188 -17.23 -23.44 -14.19
N VAL A 189 -16.43 -22.45 -13.78
CA VAL A 189 -16.70 -21.61 -12.62
C VAL A 189 -17.99 -20.81 -12.78
N LYS A 190 -18.77 -20.75 -11.71
CA LYS A 190 -20.03 -20.02 -11.66
C LYS A 190 -19.95 -18.88 -10.66
N VAL A 191 -20.33 -17.68 -11.09
CA VAL A 191 -20.50 -16.55 -10.17
C VAL A 191 -21.82 -16.73 -9.42
N MET A 192 -21.76 -16.67 -8.09
CA MET A 192 -22.88 -16.98 -7.20
C MET A 192 -23.57 -15.74 -6.63
N SER A 193 -22.85 -14.63 -6.54
CA SER A 193 -23.39 -13.36 -6.04
C SER A 193 -23.19 -12.22 -7.03
N SER A 194 -23.96 -11.14 -6.87
CA SER A 194 -23.54 -9.87 -7.43
C SER A 194 -22.33 -9.34 -6.66
N LEU A 195 -21.61 -8.38 -7.26
CA LEU A 195 -20.54 -7.67 -6.58
C LEU A 195 -21.16 -6.83 -5.47
N THR A 196 -20.82 -7.12 -4.22
CA THR A 196 -21.09 -6.20 -3.11
C THR A 196 -19.91 -5.25 -2.99
N ASP A 197 -20.18 -3.95 -2.95
CA ASP A 197 -19.16 -2.92 -2.79
C ASP A 197 -19.61 -1.90 -1.74
N CYS A 198 -18.88 -1.86 -0.62
CA CYS A 198 -19.07 -0.89 0.46
C CYS A 198 -17.93 0.11 0.40
N TYR A 199 -18.11 1.21 -0.33
CA TYR A 199 -17.14 2.30 -0.38
C TYR A 199 -17.49 3.37 0.66
N VAL A 200 -16.90 3.23 1.84
CA VAL A 200 -17.29 3.93 3.06
C VAL A 200 -16.65 5.32 3.13
N LYS A 201 -15.37 5.42 2.75
CA LYS A 201 -14.59 6.65 2.85
C LYS A 201 -13.77 6.85 1.59
N HIS A 202 -14.00 7.98 0.91
CA HIS A 202 -13.29 8.35 -0.30
C HIS A 202 -12.08 9.21 0.07
N TYR A 203 -11.01 9.12 -0.72
CA TYR A 203 -9.96 10.13 -0.69
C TYR A 203 -10.41 11.36 -1.45
N ASP A 204 -10.01 12.53 -0.96
CA ASP A 204 -10.26 13.77 -1.66
C ASP A 204 -9.51 13.79 -2.99
N THR A 205 -10.17 14.29 -4.04
CA THR A 205 -9.49 14.54 -5.31
C THR A 205 -8.52 15.70 -5.14
N ILE A 206 -7.23 15.41 -5.25
CA ILE A 206 -6.19 16.43 -5.12
C ILE A 206 -6.01 17.14 -6.45
N THR A 207 -6.20 18.46 -6.43
CA THR A 207 -5.97 19.35 -7.58
C THR A 207 -4.89 20.36 -7.23
N ILE A 208 -3.82 20.39 -8.03
CA ILE A 208 -2.64 21.23 -7.79
C ILE A 208 -2.51 22.23 -8.93
N ASN A 209 -2.58 23.51 -8.58
CA ASN A 209 -2.36 24.61 -9.51
C ASN A 209 -0.92 25.11 -9.43
N PHE A 210 -0.21 25.14 -10.55
CA PHE A 210 1.17 25.63 -10.62
C PHE A 210 1.44 26.28 -11.97
N ASP A 211 2.54 26.99 -12.09
CA ASP A 211 2.97 27.63 -13.33
C ASP A 211 4.43 27.28 -13.62
N LYS A 212 4.84 27.54 -14.86
CA LYS A 212 6.21 27.30 -15.31
C LYS A 212 7.23 28.09 -14.46
N ALA A 213 6.91 29.34 -14.10
CA ALA A 213 7.80 30.17 -13.29
C ALA A 213 8.11 29.55 -11.92
N TYR A 214 7.14 28.85 -11.31
CA TYR A 214 7.35 28.08 -10.10
C TYR A 214 8.30 26.90 -10.36
N VAL A 215 8.12 26.14 -11.45
CA VAL A 215 9.02 25.03 -11.80
C VAL A 215 10.45 25.55 -12.02
N ASP A 216 10.62 26.58 -12.84
CA ASP A 216 11.93 27.16 -13.16
C ASP A 216 12.65 27.67 -11.90
N LYS A 217 11.90 28.28 -10.97
CA LYS A 217 12.45 28.80 -9.72
C LYS A 217 13.07 27.72 -8.84
N TYR A 218 12.45 26.54 -8.76
CA TYR A 218 12.92 25.45 -7.89
C TYR A 218 13.92 24.52 -8.58
N THR A 219 13.81 24.37 -9.89
CA THR A 219 14.70 23.50 -10.67
C THR A 219 15.96 24.23 -11.15
N GLY A 220 15.88 25.54 -11.39
CA GLY A 220 16.98 26.34 -11.92
C GLY A 220 17.27 26.09 -13.41
N ILE A 221 16.42 25.32 -14.10
CA ILE A 221 16.56 24.98 -15.52
C ILE A 221 15.28 25.34 -16.29
N ASP A 222 15.42 25.68 -17.56
CA ASP A 222 14.31 26.01 -18.44
C ASP A 222 13.72 24.74 -19.07
N ILE A 223 12.71 24.16 -18.41
CA ILE A 223 11.93 23.05 -18.97
C ILE A 223 10.72 23.63 -19.70
N SER A 224 10.56 23.29 -20.98
CA SER A 224 9.44 23.78 -21.78
C SER A 224 8.09 23.31 -21.21
N SER A 225 7.07 24.17 -21.33
CA SER A 225 5.71 23.86 -20.90
C SER A 225 5.14 22.59 -21.57
N ASP A 226 5.51 22.33 -22.84
CA ASP A 226 5.12 21.11 -23.55
C ASP A 226 5.73 19.86 -22.94
N ARG A 227 7.00 19.93 -22.50
CA ARG A 227 7.69 18.81 -21.86
C ARG A 227 7.13 18.53 -20.46
N ILE A 228 6.76 19.57 -19.73
CA ILE A 228 6.07 19.45 -18.43
C ILE A 228 4.74 18.71 -18.60
N GLU A 229 3.95 19.12 -19.59
CA GLU A 229 2.66 18.50 -19.91
C GLU A 229 2.82 17.02 -20.31
N GLU A 230 3.72 16.73 -21.25
CA GLU A 230 4.04 15.36 -21.68
C GLU A 230 4.43 14.47 -20.49
N THR A 231 5.31 14.98 -19.62
CA THR A 231 5.82 14.25 -18.46
C THR A 231 4.70 13.87 -17.49
N LEU A 232 3.91 14.85 -17.07
CA LEU A 232 2.87 14.63 -16.07
C LEU A 232 1.70 13.83 -16.64
N THR A 233 1.29 14.05 -17.89
CA THR A 233 0.27 13.21 -18.54
C THR A 233 0.76 11.78 -18.73
N GLY A 234 2.04 11.57 -19.07
CA GLY A 234 2.65 10.23 -19.14
C GLY A 234 2.68 9.49 -17.79
N LEU A 235 2.73 10.24 -16.68
CA LEU A 235 2.63 9.71 -15.31
C LEU A 235 1.18 9.46 -14.85
N GLY A 236 0.18 9.80 -15.68
CA GLY A 236 -1.23 9.58 -15.40
C GLY A 236 -1.96 10.76 -14.74
N PHE A 237 -1.33 11.94 -14.66
CA PHE A 237 -2.02 13.15 -14.23
C PHE A 237 -2.97 13.65 -15.32
N ILE A 238 -4.16 14.09 -14.91
CA ILE A 238 -5.07 14.80 -15.83
C ILE A 238 -4.72 16.29 -15.73
N LEU A 239 -4.22 16.85 -16.83
CA LEU A 239 -3.77 18.23 -16.90
C LEU A 239 -4.74 19.10 -17.69
N THR A 240 -4.98 20.30 -17.18
CA THR A 240 -5.54 21.43 -17.94
C THR A 240 -4.49 22.52 -18.01
N ARG A 241 -4.18 23.00 -19.22
CA ARG A 241 -3.16 24.02 -19.46
C ARG A 241 -3.76 25.28 -20.06
N ASN A 242 -3.27 26.44 -19.62
CA ASN A 242 -3.52 27.75 -20.23
C ASN A 242 -2.21 28.55 -20.29
N GLY A 243 -1.57 28.57 -21.46
CA GLY A 243 -0.22 29.13 -21.61
C GLY A 243 0.79 28.38 -20.73
N ASP A 244 1.37 29.10 -19.76
CA ASP A 244 2.35 28.57 -18.80
C ASP A 244 1.74 28.24 -17.43
N SER A 245 0.41 28.25 -17.30
CA SER A 245 -0.32 27.83 -16.10
C SER A 245 -0.94 26.44 -16.28
N PHE A 246 -0.86 25.63 -15.23
CA PHE A 246 -1.30 24.25 -15.20
C PHE A 246 -2.19 23.99 -13.99
N THR A 247 -3.23 23.18 -14.22
CA THR A 247 -4.04 22.55 -13.18
C THR A 247 -3.90 21.04 -13.35
N ALA A 248 -3.24 20.39 -12.40
CA ALA A 248 -3.06 18.94 -12.37
C ALA A 248 -4.01 18.28 -11.39
N ILE A 249 -4.84 17.35 -11.88
CA ILE A 249 -5.57 16.41 -11.04
C ILE A 249 -4.67 15.19 -10.82
N VAL A 250 -4.36 14.92 -9.57
CA VAL A 250 -3.47 13.84 -9.15
C VAL A 250 -4.20 12.50 -9.26
N PRO A 251 -3.61 11.46 -9.88
CA PRO A 251 -4.23 10.15 -9.93
C PRO A 251 -4.36 9.53 -8.53
N SER A 252 -5.42 8.75 -8.30
CA SER A 252 -5.76 8.20 -6.98
C SER A 252 -4.60 7.45 -6.32
N TRP A 253 -3.89 6.60 -7.07
CA TRP A 253 -2.77 5.79 -6.55
C TRP A 253 -1.53 6.58 -6.13
N ARG A 254 -1.47 7.88 -6.46
CA ARG A 254 -0.46 8.84 -5.98
C ARG A 254 -1.03 9.77 -4.91
N ALA A 255 -2.27 10.19 -5.07
CA ALA A 255 -2.97 11.06 -4.12
C ALA A 255 -3.08 10.44 -2.73
N THR A 256 -3.17 9.10 -2.63
CA THR A 256 -3.22 8.42 -1.33
C THR A 256 -1.86 8.30 -0.62
N LYS A 257 -0.74 8.62 -1.30
CA LYS A 257 0.61 8.26 -0.82
C LYS A 257 1.55 9.45 -0.71
N ASP A 258 1.80 10.12 -1.82
CA ASP A 258 3.04 10.90 -2.00
C ASP A 258 2.86 12.24 -2.71
N VAL A 259 1.77 12.46 -3.46
CA VAL A 259 1.57 13.71 -4.20
C VAL A 259 0.39 14.50 -3.64
N THR A 260 0.69 15.59 -2.94
CA THR A 260 -0.27 16.45 -2.23
C THR A 260 -0.05 17.95 -2.45
N MET A 261 1.14 18.35 -2.89
CA MET A 261 1.51 19.76 -3.05
C MET A 261 2.39 20.03 -4.27
N LYS A 262 2.62 21.30 -4.59
CA LYS A 262 3.39 21.72 -5.78
C LYS A 262 4.83 21.21 -5.77
N ALA A 263 5.44 21.06 -4.59
CA ALA A 263 6.79 20.52 -4.46
C ALA A 263 6.90 19.08 -4.99
N ASP A 264 5.87 18.26 -4.75
CA ASP A 264 5.83 16.87 -5.23
C ASP A 264 5.72 16.83 -6.77
N ILE A 265 5.00 17.78 -7.38
CA ILE A 265 4.96 17.94 -8.83
C ILE A 265 6.34 18.29 -9.40
N ILE A 266 7.10 19.15 -8.71
CA ILE A 266 8.47 19.47 -9.13
C ILE A 266 9.31 18.19 -9.15
N GLU A 267 9.26 17.39 -8.08
CA GLU A 267 10.00 16.12 -8.01
C GLU A 267 9.63 15.16 -9.16
N GLU A 268 8.35 15.06 -9.50
CA GLU A 268 7.91 14.23 -10.63
C GLU A 268 8.47 14.72 -11.96
N ILE A 269 8.49 16.03 -12.19
CA ILE A 269 9.08 16.63 -13.38
C ILE A 269 10.60 16.39 -13.40
N THR A 270 11.31 16.66 -12.30
CA THR A 270 12.77 16.56 -12.25
C THR A 270 13.28 15.12 -12.32
N ARG A 271 12.56 14.17 -11.71
CA ARG A 271 12.92 12.74 -11.75
C ARG A 271 12.82 12.15 -13.14
N ILE A 272 11.81 12.56 -13.92
CA ILE A 272 11.66 12.12 -15.32
C ILE A 272 12.60 12.88 -16.25
N TYR A 273 12.87 14.16 -15.96
CA TYR A 273 13.92 14.90 -16.65
C TYR A 273 15.29 14.26 -16.47
N GLY A 274 15.58 13.73 -15.28
CA GLY A 274 16.83 13.07 -14.92
C GLY A 274 17.75 14.01 -14.14
N TYR A 275 18.10 13.61 -12.93
CA TYR A 275 18.93 14.42 -12.02
C TYR A 275 20.34 14.68 -12.57
N ASP A 276 20.85 13.78 -13.41
CA ASP A 276 22.16 13.91 -14.05
C ASP A 276 22.22 15.03 -15.11
N ASN A 277 21.08 15.52 -15.57
CA ASN A 277 21.00 16.60 -16.57
C ASN A 277 21.09 18.00 -15.95
N PHE A 278 21.17 18.11 -14.63
CA PHE A 278 21.29 19.39 -13.94
C PHE A 278 22.73 19.89 -13.91
N ASP A 279 22.95 21.12 -14.39
CA ASP A 279 24.23 21.79 -14.22
C ASP A 279 24.48 22.13 -12.74
N VAL A 280 25.65 21.73 -12.26
CA VAL A 280 26.03 21.96 -10.87
C VAL A 280 26.44 23.42 -10.69
N HIS A 281 25.70 24.14 -9.86
CA HIS A 281 26.02 25.51 -9.47
C HIS A 281 26.17 25.64 -7.96
N SER A 282 27.20 26.36 -7.52
CA SER A 282 27.34 26.73 -6.11
C SER A 282 26.33 27.81 -5.74
N THR A 283 25.73 27.68 -4.55
CA THR A 283 24.82 28.68 -3.99
C THR A 283 25.53 30.03 -3.85
N LYS A 284 24.93 31.08 -4.39
CA LYS A 284 25.39 32.46 -4.15
C LYS A 284 24.83 32.94 -2.81
N SER A 285 25.71 33.25 -1.87
CA SER A 285 25.36 33.78 -0.55
C SER A 285 26.19 35.03 -0.25
N LEU A 286 25.68 35.87 0.65
CA LEU A 286 26.42 37.02 1.15
C LEU A 286 27.63 36.53 1.97
N LEU A 287 28.80 37.07 1.67
CA LEU A 287 30.02 36.84 2.44
C LEU A 287 29.93 37.60 3.76
N ILE A 288 29.66 36.87 4.84
CA ILE A 288 29.64 37.40 6.21
C ILE A 288 30.76 36.69 6.99
N PRO A 289 31.58 37.41 7.78
CA PRO A 289 32.60 36.78 8.61
C PRO A 289 32.00 35.73 9.55
N VAL A 290 32.54 34.51 9.49
CA VAL A 290 32.17 33.43 10.41
C VAL A 290 32.74 33.76 11.79
N ARG A 291 31.88 33.95 12.79
CA ARG A 291 32.29 34.05 14.19
C ARG A 291 32.45 32.64 14.75
N GLN A 292 33.68 32.22 15.01
CA GLN A 292 33.94 30.96 15.69
C GLN A 292 33.44 31.03 17.14
N SER A 293 33.05 29.88 17.68
CA SER A 293 32.68 29.78 19.08
C SER A 293 33.96 29.61 19.92
N ASP A 294 34.14 30.45 20.94
CA ASP A 294 35.25 30.33 21.92
C ASP A 294 35.33 28.92 22.51
N LYS A 295 34.18 28.27 22.74
CA LYS A 295 34.12 26.89 23.23
C LYS A 295 34.77 25.91 22.26
N ARG A 296 34.50 26.05 20.95
CA ARG A 296 35.07 25.19 19.91
C ARG A 296 36.58 25.41 19.78
N GLU A 297 37.02 26.67 19.80
CA GLU A 297 38.45 26.99 19.75
C GLU A 297 39.18 26.45 20.97
N ASN A 298 38.61 26.63 22.17
CA ASN A 298 39.18 26.10 23.40
C ASN A 298 39.23 24.56 23.40
N GLU A 299 38.16 23.89 22.99
CA GLU A 299 38.15 22.42 22.87
C GLU A 299 39.25 21.95 21.90
N TYR A 300 39.36 22.58 20.75
CA TYR A 300 40.37 22.25 19.74
C TYR A 300 41.80 22.47 20.26
N HIS A 301 42.05 23.61 20.93
CA HIS A 301 43.35 23.89 21.56
C HIS A 301 43.67 22.91 22.70
N MET A 302 42.67 22.50 23.49
CA MET A 302 42.84 21.48 24.52
C MET A 302 43.23 20.13 23.90
N LYS A 303 42.54 19.68 22.84
CA LYS A 303 42.87 18.45 22.12
C LYS A 303 44.29 18.49 21.56
N LEU A 304 44.66 19.59 20.89
CA LEU A 304 46.01 19.78 20.37
C LEU A 304 47.07 19.75 21.46
N MET A 305 46.81 20.39 22.60
CA MET A 305 47.72 20.37 23.74
C MET A 305 47.91 18.94 24.29
N LEU A 306 46.82 18.21 24.49
CA LEU A 306 46.84 16.83 24.98
C LEU A 306 47.62 15.91 24.02
N ALA A 307 47.43 16.08 22.71
CA ALA A 307 48.15 15.30 21.70
C ALA A 307 49.64 15.67 21.61
N GLN A 308 49.97 16.95 21.42
CA GLN A 308 51.33 17.39 21.10
C GLN A 308 52.27 17.45 22.32
N ARG A 309 51.75 17.87 23.48
CA ARG A 309 52.57 18.06 24.68
C ARG A 309 52.56 16.85 25.60
N TYR A 310 51.43 16.15 25.66
CA TYR A 310 51.21 15.05 26.60
C TYR A 310 51.13 13.67 25.94
N ALA A 311 51.34 13.59 24.62
CA ALA A 311 51.33 12.34 23.84
C ALA A 311 50.06 11.50 24.04
N MET A 312 48.92 12.14 24.32
CA MET A 312 47.64 11.47 24.45
C MET A 312 47.05 11.19 23.07
N ASN A 313 46.34 10.08 22.95
CA ASN A 313 45.59 9.73 21.76
C ASN A 313 44.11 10.07 21.99
N GLU A 314 43.49 10.76 21.02
CA GLU A 314 42.04 10.95 21.03
C GLU A 314 41.37 9.59 20.80
N VAL A 315 40.45 9.23 21.70
CA VAL A 315 39.66 8.01 21.61
C VAL A 315 38.18 8.38 21.62
N HIS A 316 37.41 7.75 20.73
CA HIS A 316 35.95 7.84 20.74
C HIS A 316 35.39 6.53 21.26
N SER A 317 34.96 6.52 22.51
CA SER A 317 34.31 5.35 23.11
C SER A 317 32.81 5.34 22.80
N TYR A 318 32.19 4.20 23.06
CA TYR A 318 30.74 4.14 23.15
C TYR A 318 30.23 5.08 24.25
N ILE A 319 29.06 5.67 23.98
CA ILE A 319 28.35 6.54 24.94
C ILE A 319 27.56 5.69 25.97
N TRP A 320 27.45 4.39 25.70
CA TRP A 320 26.75 3.40 26.52
C TRP A 320 27.71 2.45 27.23
#